data_AF-A0A0A8WKY3-F1
#
_entry.id   AF-A0A0A8WKY3-F1
#
_cell.length_a   1.000
_cell.length_b   1.000
_cell.length_c   1.000
_cell.angle_alpha   90.00
_cell.angle_beta   90.00
_cell.angle_gamma   90.00
#
_symmetry.space_group_name_H-M   'P 1'
#
loop_
_entity.id
_entity.type
_entity.pdbx_description
1 polymer ?
#
loop_
_entity_poly.entity_id
_entity_poly.type
_entity_poly.pdbx_seq_one_letter_code
_entity_poly.pdbx_strand_id
1 'polypeptide(L)'
;MIGFGSTVSTIKVRLRLALALVLLSVSWGSMDAAAGEFDYLHEHPGKTSATVTGANHALSKVESAAFKRNLERLRSLLAKQPTLASPRGVEIKGYFRPNDDQPKTKKVPIPGFGFLRFHSYMRDKKTGKSAPFCCPTDEMFVAVNDPEKGPQLCTVPGSPTKVFCAPERVEELAGFPVYRFNGMDVIILQRSKVPVWIPLTREEYVKAWLANWQKQAADSPAIDTITPQIVRNHQAALEAMTPEERRMQAREFAWDPFQPTLAPVGSNEGRPLLKINPAWFDPKLPRSAFQLATIMFSYSGTVKDDAPGPTEFGDIAPYRVWQALHESDWGEISGALTDK
;
A
#
# COMPACT_ATOMS: atom_id res chain seq x y z
N MET A 1 -8.05 -63.12 -38.38
CA MET A 1 -8.99 -61.98 -38.21
C MET A 1 -8.20 -60.79 -37.72
N ILE A 2 -8.32 -59.70 -38.47
CA ILE A 2 -7.55 -58.45 -38.36
C ILE A 2 -8.21 -57.54 -37.31
N GLY A 3 -7.42 -56.81 -36.53
CA GLY A 3 -7.89 -55.75 -35.63
C GLY A 3 -6.88 -54.62 -35.51
N PHE A 4 -6.94 -53.67 -36.45
CA PHE A 4 -6.29 -52.35 -36.38
C PHE A 4 -7.12 -51.40 -35.51
N GLY A 5 -6.49 -50.60 -34.65
CA GLY A 5 -7.18 -49.47 -34.03
C GLY A 5 -6.46 -48.81 -32.86
N SER A 6 -5.38 -48.04 -33.10
CA SER A 6 -4.78 -47.19 -32.05
C SER A 6 -3.90 -46.04 -32.60
N THR A 7 -4.28 -45.39 -33.70
CA THR A 7 -3.43 -44.34 -34.30
C THR A 7 -4.07 -42.95 -34.37
N VAL A 8 -5.37 -42.82 -34.04
CA VAL A 8 -6.11 -41.55 -34.22
C VAL A 8 -6.09 -40.64 -32.98
N SER A 9 -5.83 -41.18 -31.78
CA SER A 9 -5.88 -40.41 -30.52
C SER A 9 -4.63 -39.51 -30.32
N THR A 10 -3.45 -40.01 -30.66
CA THR A 10 -2.17 -39.35 -30.39
C THR A 10 -1.93 -38.10 -31.26
N ILE A 11 -2.57 -38.03 -32.43
CA ILE A 11 -2.44 -36.89 -33.37
C ILE A 11 -3.25 -35.68 -32.88
N LYS A 12 -4.44 -35.89 -32.28
CA LYS A 12 -5.28 -34.79 -31.77
C LYS A 12 -4.68 -34.08 -30.55
N VAL A 13 -3.92 -34.79 -29.72
CA VAL A 13 -3.25 -34.20 -28.54
C VAL A 13 -2.04 -33.36 -28.94
N ARG A 14 -1.26 -33.81 -29.94
CA ARG A 14 -0.11 -33.05 -30.46
C ARG A 14 -0.52 -31.76 -31.20
N LEU A 15 -1.66 -31.78 -31.90
CA LEU A 15 -2.17 -30.59 -32.59
C LEU A 15 -2.69 -29.50 -31.63
N ARG A 16 -3.27 -29.89 -30.49
CA ARG A 16 -3.72 -28.95 -29.43
C ARG A 16 -2.55 -28.31 -28.67
N LEU A 17 -1.46 -29.06 -28.45
CA LEU A 17 -0.25 -28.50 -27.83
C LEU A 17 0.47 -27.50 -28.76
N ALA A 18 0.56 -27.80 -30.06
CA ALA A 18 1.17 -26.90 -31.03
C ALA A 18 0.37 -25.59 -31.20
N LEU A 19 -0.96 -25.65 -31.17
CA LEU A 19 -1.81 -24.45 -31.27
C LEU A 19 -1.74 -23.57 -30.00
N ALA A 20 -1.61 -24.18 -28.82
CA ALA A 20 -1.41 -23.44 -27.57
C ALA A 20 -0.02 -22.76 -27.51
N LEU A 21 1.03 -23.40 -28.03
CA LEU A 21 2.37 -22.81 -28.16
C LEU A 21 2.40 -21.64 -29.15
N VAL A 22 1.68 -21.74 -30.27
CA VAL A 22 1.59 -20.64 -31.25
C VAL A 22 0.79 -19.45 -30.69
N LEU A 23 -0.29 -19.69 -29.94
CA LEU A 23 -1.07 -18.61 -29.31
C LEU A 23 -0.32 -17.93 -28.14
N LEU A 24 0.54 -18.66 -27.43
CA LEU A 24 1.45 -18.09 -26.43
C LEU A 24 2.60 -17.28 -27.05
N SER A 25 3.08 -17.64 -28.24
CA SER A 25 4.12 -16.85 -28.94
C SER A 25 3.61 -15.55 -29.57
N VAL A 26 2.32 -15.46 -29.92
CA VAL A 26 1.74 -14.25 -30.55
C VAL A 26 1.51 -13.12 -29.54
N SER A 27 1.39 -13.43 -28.25
CA SER A 27 1.19 -12.43 -27.18
C SER A 27 2.49 -11.82 -26.64
N TRP A 28 3.66 -12.43 -26.91
CA TRP A 28 4.95 -11.87 -26.49
C TRP A 28 5.59 -11.00 -27.58
N GLY A 29 5.39 -11.34 -28.87
CA GLY A 29 5.93 -10.54 -29.99
C GLY A 29 5.29 -9.15 -30.17
N SER A 30 4.19 -8.84 -29.48
CA SER A 30 3.52 -7.54 -29.57
C SER A 30 4.03 -6.50 -28.56
N MET A 31 4.78 -6.90 -27.52
CA MET A 31 5.45 -5.93 -26.63
C MET A 31 6.82 -5.49 -27.16
N ASP A 32 7.59 -6.39 -27.79
CA ASP A 32 8.89 -6.03 -28.39
C ASP A 32 8.76 -5.06 -29.58
N ALA A 33 7.67 -5.14 -30.35
CA ALA A 33 7.41 -4.20 -31.44
C ALA A 33 7.13 -2.77 -30.94
N ALA A 34 6.60 -2.59 -29.73
CA ALA A 34 6.31 -1.29 -29.15
C ALA A 34 7.55 -0.64 -28.49
N ALA A 35 8.46 -1.43 -27.93
CA ALA A 35 9.70 -0.94 -27.31
C ALA A 35 10.64 -0.23 -28.31
N GLY A 36 10.48 -0.47 -29.61
CA GLY A 36 11.24 0.20 -30.66
C GLY A 36 10.70 1.55 -31.11
N GLU A 37 9.44 1.91 -30.81
CA GLU A 37 8.75 3.03 -31.46
C GLU A 37 8.91 4.38 -30.75
N PHE A 38 9.40 4.38 -29.51
CA PHE A 38 9.47 5.57 -28.68
C PHE A 38 10.87 5.80 -28.11
N ASP A 39 11.22 7.07 -27.91
CA ASP A 39 12.38 7.50 -27.11
C ASP A 39 11.91 8.19 -25.84
N TYR A 40 12.39 7.76 -24.67
CA TYR A 40 12.17 8.50 -23.44
C TYR A 40 12.97 9.81 -23.43
N LEU A 41 12.34 10.89 -22.96
CA LEU A 41 12.94 12.22 -22.98
C LEU A 41 13.31 12.68 -21.55
N HIS A 42 14.38 12.14 -20.97
CA HIS A 42 14.73 12.33 -19.54
C HIS A 42 14.89 13.78 -19.07
N GLU A 43 15.33 14.65 -19.98
CA GLU A 43 15.58 16.08 -19.72
C GLU A 43 14.44 17.00 -20.20
N HIS A 44 13.36 16.45 -20.76
CA HIS A 44 12.24 17.26 -21.22
C HIS A 44 11.64 18.04 -20.04
N PRO A 45 11.42 19.37 -20.15
CA PRO A 45 10.82 20.14 -19.07
C PRO A 45 9.40 19.62 -18.81
N GLY A 46 9.15 19.24 -17.57
CA GLY A 46 7.85 18.79 -17.09
C GLY A 46 7.09 19.89 -16.37
N LYS A 47 5.90 19.53 -15.89
CA LYS A 47 5.10 20.37 -15.00
C LYS A 47 4.38 19.52 -13.98
N THR A 48 4.08 20.12 -12.85
CA THR A 48 3.28 19.51 -11.78
C THR A 48 1.92 20.17 -11.72
N SER A 49 0.87 19.36 -11.72
CA SER A 49 -0.51 19.81 -11.57
C SER A 49 -1.26 18.88 -10.63
N ALA A 50 -1.80 19.45 -9.56
CA ALA A 50 -2.63 18.72 -8.62
C ALA A 50 -3.83 19.56 -8.18
N THR A 51 -5.02 18.99 -8.34
CA THR A 51 -6.26 19.64 -7.91
C THR A 51 -6.56 19.30 -6.45
N VAL A 52 -7.33 20.15 -5.78
CA VAL A 52 -7.80 19.89 -4.41
C VAL A 52 -9.30 20.11 -4.35
N THR A 53 -10.03 19.11 -3.88
CA THR A 53 -11.46 19.22 -3.60
C THR A 53 -11.70 19.11 -2.10
N GLY A 54 -12.76 19.77 -1.62
CA GLY A 54 -13.20 19.67 -0.22
C GLY A 54 -14.61 19.09 -0.09
N ALA A 55 -15.23 18.74 -1.22
CA ALA A 55 -16.60 18.26 -1.25
C ALA A 55 -16.65 16.84 -0.67
N ASN A 56 -17.41 16.68 0.41
CA ASN A 56 -17.80 15.39 0.97
C ASN A 56 -19.14 15.61 1.66
N HIS A 57 -20.13 14.80 1.30
CA HIS A 57 -21.52 14.95 1.76
C HIS A 57 -21.71 14.65 3.25
N ALA A 58 -20.76 13.96 3.88
CA ALA A 58 -20.76 13.65 5.30
C ALA A 58 -20.15 14.76 6.18
N LEU A 59 -19.52 15.78 5.58
CA LEU A 59 -18.88 16.88 6.29
C LEU A 59 -19.78 18.14 6.33
N SER A 60 -19.71 18.88 7.43
CA SER A 60 -20.29 20.23 7.43
C SER A 60 -19.54 21.16 6.48
N LYS A 61 -20.19 22.22 6.00
CA LYS A 61 -19.54 23.22 5.12
C LYS A 61 -18.25 23.80 5.73
N VAL A 62 -18.25 24.02 7.05
CA VAL A 62 -17.09 24.56 7.79
C VAL A 62 -15.95 23.54 7.82
N GLU A 63 -16.24 22.28 8.12
CA GLU A 63 -15.25 21.20 8.10
C GLU A 63 -14.68 20.96 6.70
N SER A 64 -15.53 20.90 5.68
CA SER A 64 -15.11 20.79 4.27
C SER A 64 -14.17 21.92 3.86
N ALA A 65 -14.51 23.17 4.20
CA ALA A 65 -13.68 24.32 3.87
C ALA A 65 -12.34 24.30 4.63
N ALA A 66 -12.35 23.96 5.93
CA ALA A 66 -11.14 23.87 6.74
C ALA A 66 -10.22 22.73 6.26
N PHE A 67 -10.79 21.56 5.96
CA PHE A 67 -10.04 20.42 5.46
C PHE A 67 -9.44 20.68 4.08
N LYS A 68 -10.21 21.31 3.17
CA LYS A 68 -9.72 21.73 1.85
C LYS A 68 -8.49 22.64 1.98
N ARG A 69 -8.52 23.64 2.88
CA ARG A 69 -7.37 24.52 3.12
C ARG A 69 -6.13 23.75 3.58
N ASN A 70 -6.30 22.73 4.43
CA ASN A 70 -5.20 21.88 4.86
C ASN A 70 -4.64 21.02 3.72
N LEU A 71 -5.50 20.47 2.85
CA LEU A 71 -5.05 19.77 1.64
C LEU A 71 -4.34 20.71 0.65
N GLU A 72 -4.83 21.94 0.47
CA GLU A 72 -4.19 22.97 -0.35
C GLU A 72 -2.80 23.32 0.19
N ARG A 73 -2.66 23.47 1.51
CA ARG A 73 -1.37 23.70 2.18
C ARG A 73 -0.41 22.53 1.93
N LEU A 74 -0.84 21.30 2.17
CA LEU A 74 -0.03 20.10 1.93
C LEU A 74 0.42 20.01 0.46
N ARG A 75 -0.51 20.16 -0.48
CA ARG A 75 -0.20 20.19 -1.92
C ARG A 75 0.83 21.29 -2.23
N SER A 76 0.67 22.48 -1.68
CA SER A 76 1.60 23.59 -1.90
C SER A 76 2.99 23.34 -1.32
N LEU A 77 3.11 22.64 -0.18
CA LEU A 77 4.41 22.22 0.38
C LEU A 77 5.07 21.15 -0.50
N LEU A 78 4.30 20.17 -0.98
CA LEU A 78 4.79 19.16 -1.92
C LEU A 78 5.25 19.81 -3.25
N ALA A 79 4.48 20.75 -3.79
CA ALA A 79 4.82 21.41 -5.07
C ALA A 79 6.10 22.25 -5.03
N LYS A 80 6.63 22.58 -3.84
CA LYS A 80 7.91 23.29 -3.68
C LYS A 80 9.13 22.37 -3.68
N GLN A 81 8.93 21.06 -3.50
CA GLN A 81 10.04 20.13 -3.38
C GLN A 81 10.83 20.03 -4.68
N PRO A 82 12.16 19.84 -4.65
CA PRO A 82 13.02 19.96 -5.83
C PRO A 82 12.50 19.17 -7.05
N THR A 83 12.19 17.89 -6.87
CA THR A 83 11.70 17.01 -7.93
C THR A 83 10.29 17.39 -8.43
N LEU A 84 9.47 17.98 -7.56
CA LEU A 84 8.07 18.31 -7.86
C LEU A 84 7.90 19.74 -8.41
N ALA A 85 8.79 20.68 -8.06
CA ALA A 85 8.72 22.07 -8.51
C ALA A 85 9.13 22.24 -9.98
N SER A 86 10.08 21.43 -10.44
CA SER A 86 10.60 21.48 -11.81
C SER A 86 10.94 20.06 -12.30
N PRO A 87 9.94 19.18 -12.46
CA PRO A 87 10.18 17.81 -12.87
C PRO A 87 10.80 17.75 -14.26
N ARG A 88 11.77 16.84 -14.45
CA ARG A 88 12.41 16.59 -15.74
C ARG A 88 12.06 15.20 -16.24
N GLY A 89 11.70 15.12 -17.52
CA GLY A 89 11.33 13.91 -18.22
C GLY A 89 9.99 13.32 -17.81
N VAL A 90 9.24 13.97 -16.92
CA VAL A 90 7.90 13.54 -16.49
C VAL A 90 6.94 14.72 -16.40
N GLU A 91 5.67 14.49 -16.67
CA GLU A 91 4.57 15.35 -16.24
C GLU A 91 3.94 14.77 -14.97
N ILE A 92 3.83 15.57 -13.91
CA ILE A 92 3.24 15.11 -12.65
C ILE A 92 1.79 15.56 -12.57
N LYS A 93 0.88 14.59 -12.43
CA LYS A 93 -0.58 14.84 -12.36
C LYS A 93 -1.16 14.22 -11.10
N GLY A 94 -2.09 14.90 -10.48
CA GLY A 94 -2.67 14.41 -9.24
C GLY A 94 -3.93 15.10 -8.79
N TYR A 95 -4.44 14.64 -7.66
CA TYR A 95 -5.47 15.32 -6.91
C TYR A 95 -5.39 14.97 -5.43
N PHE A 96 -6.04 15.79 -4.60
CA PHE A 96 -6.23 15.58 -3.17
C PHE A 96 -7.69 15.81 -2.80
N ARG A 97 -8.24 14.96 -1.94
CA ARG A 97 -9.64 15.05 -1.50
C ARG A 97 -9.88 14.37 -0.15
N PRO A 98 -10.97 14.71 0.56
CA PRO A 98 -11.48 13.87 1.65
C PRO A 98 -11.79 12.46 1.14
N ASN A 99 -11.72 11.47 2.02
CA ASN A 99 -12.21 10.13 1.70
C ASN A 99 -13.74 10.13 1.74
N ASP A 100 -14.41 9.86 0.62
CA ASP A 100 -15.88 9.97 0.51
C ASP A 100 -16.63 9.03 1.48
N ASP A 101 -16.06 7.87 1.78
CA ASP A 101 -16.68 6.83 2.61
C ASP A 101 -16.39 7.02 4.12
N GLN A 102 -15.69 8.11 4.48
CA GLN A 102 -15.16 8.33 5.81
C GLN A 102 -15.18 9.82 6.21
N PRO A 103 -15.12 10.11 7.53
CA PRO A 103 -15.14 9.16 8.63
C PRO A 103 -16.56 8.67 8.93
N LYS A 104 -16.71 7.37 9.22
CA LYS A 104 -17.99 6.78 9.65
C LYS A 104 -18.52 7.33 10.98
N THR A 105 -17.69 8.08 11.72
CA THR A 105 -18.04 8.67 13.01
C THR A 105 -17.52 10.10 13.13
N LYS A 106 -18.29 10.95 13.82
CA LYS A 106 -17.89 12.33 14.14
C LYS A 106 -16.80 12.44 15.21
N LYS A 107 -16.36 11.32 15.80
CA LYS A 107 -15.38 11.28 16.90
C LYS A 107 -13.93 11.13 16.45
N VAL A 108 -13.66 11.02 15.16
CA VAL A 108 -12.31 10.86 14.61
C VAL A 108 -11.99 12.00 13.65
N PRO A 109 -10.70 12.27 13.36
CA PRO A 109 -10.33 13.23 12.33
C PRO A 109 -10.94 12.85 10.97
N ILE A 110 -11.02 13.82 10.09
CA ILE A 110 -11.42 13.60 8.71
C ILE A 110 -10.24 12.94 7.99
N PRO A 111 -10.39 11.73 7.45
CA PRO A 111 -9.36 11.13 6.61
C PRO A 111 -9.47 11.69 5.19
N GLY A 112 -8.33 11.75 4.54
CA GLY A 112 -8.23 12.20 3.16
C GLY A 112 -7.12 11.44 2.46
N PHE A 113 -7.09 11.57 1.15
CA PHE A 113 -6.02 11.01 0.35
C PHE A 113 -5.73 11.88 -0.86
N GLY A 114 -4.60 11.60 -1.50
CA GLY A 114 -4.26 12.10 -2.81
C GLY A 114 -3.18 11.24 -3.45
N PHE A 115 -2.92 11.50 -4.72
CA PHE A 115 -1.78 10.91 -5.41
C PHE A 115 -1.16 11.93 -6.35
N LEU A 116 0.13 11.76 -6.61
CA LEU A 116 0.88 12.39 -7.69
C LEU A 116 1.46 11.28 -8.57
N ARG A 117 1.05 11.22 -9.83
CA ARG A 117 1.52 10.24 -10.83
C ARG A 117 2.57 10.86 -11.73
N PHE A 118 3.62 10.10 -12.03
CA PHE A 118 4.77 10.54 -12.79
C PHE A 118 4.66 10.02 -14.23
N HIS A 119 4.15 10.85 -15.13
CA HIS A 119 3.92 10.49 -16.53
C HIS A 119 5.17 10.77 -17.38
N SER A 120 5.97 9.75 -17.70
CA SER A 120 7.16 9.92 -18.53
C SER A 120 6.87 10.53 -19.90
N TYR A 121 7.70 11.49 -20.33
CA TYR A 121 7.65 12.01 -21.68
C TYR A 121 8.32 11.03 -22.64
N MET A 122 7.59 10.69 -23.70
CA MET A 122 8.06 9.88 -24.80
C MET A 122 7.99 10.67 -26.10
N ARG A 123 8.93 10.43 -27.01
CA ARG A 123 8.90 10.91 -28.39
C ARG A 123 8.62 9.74 -29.30
N ASP A 124 7.55 9.84 -30.07
CA ASP A 124 7.29 8.93 -31.19
C ASP A 124 8.39 9.10 -32.25
N LYS A 125 9.12 8.04 -32.57
CA LYS A 125 10.22 8.08 -33.55
C LYS A 125 9.76 8.33 -34.98
N LYS A 126 8.54 7.93 -35.33
CA LYS A 126 7.96 8.12 -36.67
C LYS A 126 7.48 9.55 -36.86
N THR A 127 6.81 10.12 -35.85
CA THR A 127 6.20 11.45 -35.97
C THR A 127 7.02 12.58 -35.36
N GLY A 128 8.02 12.27 -34.54
CA GLY A 128 8.83 13.22 -33.78
C GLY A 128 8.07 13.94 -32.66
N LYS A 129 6.78 13.65 -32.48
CA LYS A 129 5.92 14.31 -31.48
C LYS A 129 6.22 13.77 -30.10
N SER A 130 6.31 14.67 -29.12
CA SER A 130 6.44 14.32 -27.71
C SER A 130 5.09 14.38 -27.00
N ALA A 131 4.85 13.42 -26.11
CA ALA A 131 3.68 13.40 -25.25
C ALA A 131 4.00 12.67 -23.93
N PRO A 132 3.31 13.04 -22.83
CA PRO A 132 3.35 12.26 -21.60
C PRO A 132 2.64 10.91 -21.80
N PHE A 133 3.22 9.84 -21.27
CA PHE A 133 2.59 8.53 -21.22
C PHE A 133 1.32 8.57 -20.36
N CYS A 134 0.21 8.00 -20.82
CA CYS A 134 -1.09 8.24 -20.19
C CYS A 134 -1.36 7.42 -18.91
N CYS A 135 -0.68 6.29 -18.72
CA CYS A 135 -1.04 5.30 -17.69
C CYS A 135 0.17 4.86 -16.82
N PRO A 136 0.86 5.76 -16.12
CA PRO A 136 2.00 5.39 -15.29
C PRO A 136 1.53 4.59 -14.08
N THR A 137 2.40 3.70 -13.60
CA THR A 137 2.26 3.02 -12.30
C THR A 137 3.13 3.67 -11.22
N ASP A 138 4.00 4.60 -11.62
CA ASP A 138 4.90 5.35 -10.74
C ASP A 138 4.13 6.50 -10.09
N GLU A 139 3.94 6.41 -8.78
CA GLU A 139 3.16 7.38 -8.03
C GLU A 139 3.64 7.57 -6.60
N MET A 140 3.40 8.79 -6.11
CA MET A 140 3.43 9.10 -4.70
C MET A 140 1.98 9.18 -4.21
N PHE A 141 1.58 8.25 -3.35
CA PHE A 141 0.28 8.25 -2.70
C PHE A 141 0.39 8.89 -1.32
N VAL A 142 -0.57 9.74 -0.98
CA VAL A 142 -0.63 10.41 0.32
C VAL A 142 -1.94 10.07 1.00
N ALA A 143 -1.88 9.56 2.22
CA ALA A 143 -3.01 9.44 3.13
C ALA A 143 -2.85 10.41 4.29
N VAL A 144 -3.91 11.12 4.65
CA VAL A 144 -3.94 11.99 5.84
C VAL A 144 -5.00 11.48 6.81
N ASN A 145 -4.64 11.45 8.09
CA ASN A 145 -5.49 10.95 9.18
C ASN A 145 -6.11 9.56 8.94
N ASP A 146 -5.46 8.73 8.12
CA ASP A 146 -5.89 7.37 7.82
C ASP A 146 -4.82 6.39 8.32
N PRO A 147 -4.90 5.93 9.58
CA PRO A 147 -3.92 5.03 10.17
C PRO A 147 -3.96 3.62 9.56
N GLU A 148 -4.88 3.35 8.64
CA GLU A 148 -4.92 2.08 7.90
C GLU A 148 -4.03 2.10 6.66
N LYS A 149 -3.56 3.29 6.23
CA LYS A 149 -2.77 3.50 5.01
C LYS A 149 -1.27 3.57 5.25
N GLY A 150 -0.77 2.83 6.24
CA GLY A 150 0.67 2.68 6.50
C GLY A 150 1.12 1.23 6.47
N PRO A 151 0.96 0.49 7.58
CA PRO A 151 1.42 -0.88 7.67
C PRO A 151 0.58 -1.85 6.85
N GLN A 152 1.18 -2.99 6.48
CA GLN A 152 0.47 -4.09 5.79
C GLN A 152 -0.74 -4.52 6.60
N LEU A 153 -1.90 -4.63 5.96
CA LEU A 153 -3.02 -5.32 6.57
C LEU A 153 -2.72 -6.82 6.61
N CYS A 154 -2.56 -7.37 7.82
CA CYS A 154 -2.37 -8.79 8.08
C CYS A 154 -3.67 -9.37 8.66
N THR A 155 -4.78 -8.94 8.07
CA THR A 155 -6.14 -9.10 8.61
C THR A 155 -6.47 -10.52 8.99
N VAL A 156 -7.07 -10.65 10.16
CA VAL A 156 -7.97 -11.75 10.48
C VAL A 156 -9.33 -11.42 9.84
N PRO A 157 -9.82 -12.21 8.86
CA PRO A 157 -11.13 -11.98 8.26
C PRO A 157 -12.22 -11.86 9.33
N GLY A 158 -13.14 -10.91 9.16
CA GLY A 158 -14.27 -10.73 10.08
C GLY A 158 -13.94 -10.20 11.49
N SER A 159 -12.66 -10.01 11.84
CA SER A 159 -12.28 -9.42 13.12
C SER A 159 -12.69 -7.94 13.20
N PRO A 160 -13.28 -7.48 14.32
CA PRO A 160 -13.54 -6.06 14.54
C PRO A 160 -12.23 -5.27 14.73
N THR A 161 -11.18 -5.93 15.21
CA THR A 161 -9.84 -5.35 15.35
C THR A 161 -9.07 -5.59 14.06
N LYS A 162 -8.68 -4.50 13.39
CA LYS A 162 -7.75 -4.57 12.27
C LYS A 162 -6.35 -4.87 12.78
N VAL A 163 -5.73 -5.88 12.19
CA VAL A 163 -4.39 -6.36 12.52
C VAL A 163 -3.45 -5.98 11.39
N PHE A 164 -2.32 -5.40 11.74
CA PHE A 164 -1.32 -4.96 10.79
C PHE A 164 0.01 -5.64 11.05
N CYS A 165 0.80 -5.94 10.02
CA CYS A 165 2.19 -6.29 10.22
C CYS A 165 3.02 -5.04 10.41
N ALA A 166 3.90 -5.06 11.41
CA ALA A 166 4.89 -4.03 11.62
C ALA A 166 5.74 -3.88 10.35
N PRO A 167 5.86 -2.66 9.82
CA PRO A 167 6.62 -2.46 8.60
C PRO A 167 8.11 -2.51 8.92
N GLU A 168 8.92 -2.94 7.96
CA GLU A 168 10.36 -3.00 8.11
C GLU A 168 10.94 -1.60 7.98
N ARG A 169 11.65 -1.12 8.99
CA ARG A 169 12.37 0.15 8.89
C ARG A 169 13.62 -0.08 8.04
N VAL A 170 13.75 0.67 6.94
CA VAL A 170 14.87 0.51 6.00
C VAL A 170 15.89 1.64 6.09
N GLU A 171 15.47 2.86 6.45
CA GLU A 171 16.38 4.00 6.58
C GLU A 171 15.79 5.14 7.46
N GLU A 172 16.47 6.28 7.48
CA GLU A 172 16.01 7.54 8.08
C GLU A 172 16.36 8.70 7.14
N LEU A 173 15.37 9.49 6.74
CA LEU A 173 15.54 10.66 5.87
C LEU A 173 15.09 11.91 6.62
N ALA A 174 16.00 12.89 6.76
CA ALA A 174 15.73 14.16 7.44
C ALA A 174 15.10 14.03 8.85
N GLY A 175 15.49 12.99 9.60
CA GLY A 175 14.95 12.71 10.95
C GLY A 175 13.63 11.94 10.98
N PHE A 176 13.14 11.47 9.82
CA PHE A 176 11.92 10.68 9.70
C PHE A 176 12.26 9.24 9.28
N PRO A 177 11.73 8.22 9.96
CA PRO A 177 11.95 6.84 9.56
C PRO A 177 11.23 6.54 8.24
N VAL A 178 11.94 5.85 7.34
CA VAL A 178 11.36 5.26 6.13
C VAL A 178 11.19 3.77 6.37
N TYR A 179 10.05 3.27 5.94
CA TYR A 179 9.68 1.88 6.05
C TYR A 179 9.43 1.27 4.68
N ARG A 180 9.62 -0.03 4.54
CA ARG A 180 9.31 -0.77 3.31
C ARG A 180 8.10 -1.67 3.50
N PHE A 181 7.16 -1.59 2.57
CA PHE A 181 5.93 -2.35 2.56
C PHE A 181 5.59 -2.85 1.15
N ASN A 182 5.59 -4.17 0.93
CA ASN A 182 5.31 -4.79 -0.37
C ASN A 182 6.12 -4.18 -1.53
N GLY A 183 7.38 -3.83 -1.28
CA GLY A 183 8.25 -3.18 -2.26
C GLY A 183 8.04 -1.68 -2.46
N MET A 184 7.12 -1.06 -1.72
CA MET A 184 6.95 0.40 -1.67
C MET A 184 7.66 0.97 -0.45
N ASP A 185 8.29 2.12 -0.62
CA ASP A 185 8.82 2.88 0.52
C ASP A 185 7.74 3.80 1.08
N VAL A 186 7.76 3.98 2.40
CA VAL A 186 6.70 4.66 3.15
C VAL A 186 7.34 5.55 4.21
N ILE A 187 7.01 6.83 4.18
CA ILE A 187 7.36 7.77 5.24
C ILE A 187 6.10 8.14 6.02
N ILE A 188 6.24 8.18 7.34
CA ILE A 188 5.14 8.46 8.26
C ILE A 188 5.46 9.75 9.00
N LEU A 189 4.67 10.78 8.75
CA LEU A 189 4.74 12.06 9.43
C LEU A 189 3.64 12.08 10.50
N GLN A 190 4.02 12.30 11.76
CA GLN A 190 3.09 12.39 12.87
C GLN A 190 3.35 13.63 13.70
N ARG A 191 2.27 14.27 14.17
CA ARG A 191 2.36 15.43 15.07
C ARG A 191 2.64 15.00 16.51
N SER A 192 1.96 13.94 16.94
CA SER A 192 2.02 13.47 18.32
C SER A 192 3.22 12.55 18.54
N LYS A 193 3.79 12.58 19.75
CA LYS A 193 4.73 11.54 20.20
C LYS A 193 4.03 10.22 20.56
N VAL A 194 2.70 10.23 20.64
CA VAL A 194 1.90 9.02 20.87
C VAL A 194 1.92 8.19 19.59
N PRO A 195 2.40 6.93 19.63
CA PRO A 195 2.48 6.08 18.44
C PRO A 195 1.10 5.83 17.82
N VAL A 196 1.01 5.92 16.50
CA VAL A 196 -0.22 5.60 15.74
C VAL A 196 -0.61 4.13 15.87
N TRP A 197 0.39 3.25 15.89
CA TRP A 197 0.23 1.81 16.07
C TRP A 197 0.95 1.35 17.33
N ILE A 198 0.35 0.38 18.01
CA ILE A 198 0.91 -0.26 19.20
C ILE A 198 0.95 -1.79 18.99
N PRO A 199 1.86 -2.49 19.69
CA PRO A 199 1.90 -3.95 19.66
C PRO A 199 0.53 -4.57 19.90
N LEU A 200 0.14 -5.50 19.03
CA LEU A 200 -0.98 -6.40 19.28
C LEU A 200 -0.49 -7.53 20.18
N THR A 201 -1.21 -7.84 21.24
CA THR A 201 -0.80 -8.92 22.15
C THR A 201 -1.14 -10.31 21.58
N ARG A 202 -0.45 -11.36 22.05
CA ARG A 202 -0.76 -12.75 21.67
C ARG A 202 -2.21 -13.11 21.97
N GLU A 203 -2.70 -12.75 23.16
CA GLU A 203 -4.08 -13.01 23.56
C GLU A 203 -5.10 -12.33 22.62
N GLU A 204 -4.89 -11.05 22.28
CA GLU A 204 -5.78 -10.33 21.39
C GLU A 204 -5.82 -10.94 19.98
N TYR A 205 -4.67 -11.37 19.47
CA TYR A 205 -4.58 -12.00 18.15
C TYR A 205 -5.32 -13.35 18.10
N VAL A 206 -5.09 -14.23 19.09
CA VAL A 206 -5.80 -15.53 19.15
C VAL A 206 -7.30 -15.33 19.34
N LYS A 207 -7.72 -14.39 20.20
CA LYS A 207 -9.14 -14.06 20.38
C LYS A 207 -9.80 -13.57 19.10
N ALA A 208 -9.09 -12.76 18.29
CA ALA A 208 -9.61 -12.30 17.00
C ALA A 208 -9.85 -13.46 16.03
N TRP A 209 -8.87 -14.38 15.89
CA TRP A 209 -9.03 -15.58 15.05
C TRP A 209 -10.11 -16.51 15.57
N LEU A 210 -10.15 -16.74 16.89
CA LEU A 210 -11.16 -17.58 17.52
C LEU A 210 -12.57 -17.05 17.25
N ALA A 211 -12.80 -15.73 17.38
CA ALA A 211 -14.10 -15.13 17.09
C ALA A 211 -14.51 -15.33 15.61
N ASN A 212 -13.56 -15.19 14.67
CA ASN A 212 -13.80 -15.46 13.26
C ASN A 212 -14.16 -16.94 13.01
N TRP A 213 -13.42 -17.88 13.60
CA TRP A 213 -13.69 -19.31 13.44
C TRP A 213 -14.98 -19.75 14.12
N GLN A 214 -15.34 -19.18 15.26
CA GLN A 214 -16.62 -19.41 15.92
C GLN A 214 -17.80 -18.95 15.06
N LYS A 215 -17.65 -17.79 14.39
CA LYS A 215 -18.65 -17.32 13.43
C LYS A 215 -18.78 -18.28 12.25
N GLN A 216 -17.67 -18.68 11.65
CA GLN A 216 -17.68 -19.64 10.54
C GLN A 216 -18.31 -20.98 10.96
N ALA A 217 -17.98 -21.50 12.15
CA ALA A 217 -18.56 -22.73 12.69
C ALA A 217 -20.09 -22.63 12.85
N ALA A 218 -20.62 -21.46 13.21
CA ALA A 218 -22.06 -21.25 13.33
C ALA A 218 -22.78 -21.24 11.96
N ASP A 219 -22.07 -20.80 10.91
CA ASP A 219 -22.59 -20.74 9.54
C ASP A 219 -22.33 -22.05 8.75
N SER A 220 -21.53 -22.97 9.29
CA SER A 220 -21.12 -24.21 8.63
C SER A 220 -22.23 -25.29 8.60
N PRO A 221 -22.27 -26.13 7.55
CA PRO A 221 -23.17 -27.28 7.50
C PRO A 221 -22.79 -28.34 8.55
N ALA A 222 -23.74 -29.15 8.99
CA ALA A 222 -23.52 -30.17 10.05
C ALA A 222 -22.44 -31.23 9.71
N ILE A 223 -22.06 -31.39 8.44
CA ILE A 223 -20.99 -32.29 8.00
C ILE A 223 -19.59 -31.70 8.20
N ASP A 224 -19.47 -30.41 8.52
CA ASP A 224 -18.19 -29.75 8.77
C ASP A 224 -17.61 -30.16 10.13
N THR A 225 -16.65 -31.07 10.09
CA THR A 225 -15.90 -31.49 11.27
C THR A 225 -14.61 -30.70 11.49
N ILE A 226 -14.19 -29.90 10.50
CA ILE A 226 -12.89 -29.20 10.49
C ILE A 226 -13.01 -27.92 11.30
N THR A 227 -13.98 -27.06 11.01
CA THR A 227 -14.11 -25.75 11.67
C THR A 227 -14.30 -25.87 13.19
N PRO A 228 -15.13 -26.80 13.72
CA PRO A 228 -15.21 -27.03 15.16
C PRO A 228 -13.88 -27.48 15.78
N GLN A 229 -13.05 -28.23 15.04
CA GLN A 229 -11.72 -28.61 15.52
C GLN A 229 -10.77 -27.41 15.59
N ILE A 230 -10.81 -26.52 14.59
CA ILE A 230 -10.02 -25.29 14.59
C ILE A 230 -10.38 -24.43 15.81
N VAL A 231 -11.68 -24.27 16.10
CA VAL A 231 -12.18 -23.54 17.27
C VAL A 231 -11.63 -24.15 18.57
N ARG A 232 -11.70 -25.49 18.73
CA ARG A 232 -11.16 -26.18 19.92
C ARG A 232 -9.67 -25.93 20.10
N ASN A 233 -8.89 -26.01 19.01
CA ASN A 233 -7.44 -25.81 19.07
C ASN A 233 -7.08 -24.37 19.49
N HIS A 234 -7.76 -23.37 18.93
CA HIS A 234 -7.52 -21.97 19.29
C HIS A 234 -7.93 -21.68 20.74
N GLN A 235 -9.02 -22.27 21.21
CA GLN A 235 -9.45 -22.18 22.62
C GLN A 235 -8.41 -22.79 23.56
N ALA A 236 -7.94 -24.02 23.26
CA ALA A 236 -6.93 -24.70 24.04
C ALA A 236 -5.60 -23.94 24.06
N ALA A 237 -5.18 -23.37 22.93
CA ALA A 237 -3.99 -22.54 22.85
C ALA A 237 -4.10 -21.30 23.74
N LEU A 238 -5.26 -20.64 23.78
CA LEU A 238 -5.48 -19.48 24.64
C LEU A 238 -5.47 -19.86 26.14
N GLU A 239 -6.07 -21.00 26.50
CA GLU A 239 -6.10 -21.52 27.86
C GLU A 239 -4.70 -21.91 28.37
N ALA A 240 -3.86 -22.46 27.49
CA ALA A 240 -2.49 -22.84 27.81
C ALA A 240 -1.55 -21.63 28.01
N MET A 241 -1.89 -20.43 27.50
CA MET A 241 -1.03 -19.26 27.65
C MET A 241 -0.98 -18.76 29.09
N THR A 242 0.23 -18.62 29.62
CA THR A 242 0.51 -17.94 30.89
C THR A 242 0.12 -16.45 30.84
N PRO A 243 -0.11 -15.79 31.99
CA PRO A 243 -0.40 -14.36 32.00
C PRO A 243 0.67 -13.48 31.34
N GLU A 244 1.93 -13.91 31.37
CA GLU A 244 3.03 -13.20 30.74
C GLU A 244 3.01 -13.37 29.22
N GLU A 245 2.86 -14.60 28.73
CA GLU A 245 2.73 -14.89 27.29
C GLU A 245 1.55 -14.13 26.68
N ARG A 246 0.41 -14.05 27.37
CA ARG A 246 -0.76 -13.30 26.89
C ARG A 246 -0.45 -11.83 26.60
N ARG A 247 0.49 -11.22 27.33
CA ARG A 247 0.89 -9.80 27.20
C ARG A 247 2.02 -9.59 26.19
N MET A 248 2.75 -10.64 25.80
CA MET A 248 3.78 -10.53 24.78
C MET A 248 3.20 -10.07 23.45
N GLN A 249 4.02 -9.39 22.65
CA GLN A 249 3.62 -9.01 21.29
C GLN A 249 3.39 -10.27 20.44
N ALA A 250 2.30 -10.29 19.69
CA ALA A 250 2.03 -11.30 18.68
C ALA A 250 2.98 -11.12 17.50
N ARG A 251 3.50 -12.24 16.99
CA ARG A 251 4.29 -12.31 15.76
C ARG A 251 3.64 -13.34 14.86
N GLU A 252 3.22 -12.94 13.66
CA GLU A 252 2.65 -13.85 12.67
C GLU A 252 3.77 -14.73 12.10
N PHE A 253 3.61 -16.03 12.23
CA PHE A 253 4.57 -17.02 11.76
C PHE A 253 3.83 -18.26 11.26
N ALA A 254 4.25 -18.76 10.09
CA ALA A 254 3.78 -19.98 9.41
C ALA A 254 2.25 -20.18 9.38
N TRP A 255 1.66 -20.17 8.19
CA TRP A 255 0.22 -20.44 8.07
C TRP A 255 -0.11 -21.91 8.40
N ASP A 256 -0.95 -22.10 9.41
CA ASP A 256 -1.57 -23.37 9.77
C ASP A 256 -3.05 -23.11 10.06
N PRO A 257 -3.99 -23.72 9.31
CA PRO A 257 -5.42 -23.49 9.54
C PRO A 257 -5.91 -24.09 10.88
N PHE A 258 -5.19 -25.06 11.46
CA PHE A 258 -5.60 -25.73 12.69
C PHE A 258 -5.05 -25.10 13.96
N GLN A 259 -4.03 -24.25 13.87
CA GLN A 259 -3.37 -23.64 15.02
C GLN A 259 -3.33 -22.11 14.88
N PRO A 260 -3.22 -21.35 15.97
CA PRO A 260 -2.94 -19.93 15.86
C PRO A 260 -1.60 -19.72 15.13
N THR A 261 -1.60 -18.88 14.10
CA THR A 261 -0.42 -18.54 13.28
C THR A 261 0.52 -17.60 14.03
N LEU A 262 1.06 -18.07 15.16
CA LEU A 262 1.92 -17.34 16.07
C LEU A 262 3.32 -17.96 16.12
N ALA A 263 4.33 -17.10 16.18
CA ALA A 263 5.69 -17.56 16.48
C ALA A 263 5.74 -18.24 17.86
N PRO A 264 6.68 -19.18 18.07
CA PRO A 264 6.96 -19.74 19.39
C PRO A 264 7.24 -18.63 20.42
N VAL A 265 6.91 -18.91 21.69
CA VAL A 265 7.16 -17.96 22.79
C VAL A 265 8.66 -17.68 22.90
N GLY A 266 9.02 -16.40 23.01
CA GLY A 266 10.43 -15.96 23.05
C GLY A 266 11.14 -15.94 21.68
N SER A 267 10.50 -16.42 20.60
CA SER A 267 11.08 -16.35 19.26
C SER A 267 10.96 -14.94 18.66
N ASN A 268 11.97 -14.54 17.90
CA ASN A 268 11.95 -13.35 17.05
C ASN A 268 11.56 -13.66 15.60
N GLU A 269 11.21 -14.90 15.29
CA GLU A 269 10.71 -15.29 13.99
C GLU A 269 9.34 -14.68 13.69
N GLY A 270 9.02 -14.55 12.41
CA GLY A 270 7.75 -14.00 11.96
C GLY A 270 7.66 -12.48 12.08
N ARG A 271 6.54 -11.94 11.59
CA ARG A 271 6.31 -10.49 11.48
C ARG A 271 5.61 -9.98 12.73
N PRO A 272 6.16 -8.99 13.46
CA PRO A 272 5.47 -8.40 14.60
C PRO A 272 4.11 -7.84 14.18
N LEU A 273 3.09 -8.05 15.00
CA LEU A 273 1.74 -7.58 14.73
C LEU A 273 1.42 -6.33 15.55
N LEU A 274 0.66 -5.45 14.93
CA LEU A 274 0.25 -4.16 15.44
C LEU A 274 -1.26 -3.99 15.34
N LYS A 275 -1.79 -3.09 16.16
CA LYS A 275 -3.15 -2.54 16.08
C LYS A 275 -3.08 -1.02 16.14
N ILE A 276 -4.14 -0.36 15.68
CA ILE A 276 -4.26 1.10 15.80
C ILE A 276 -4.36 1.46 17.29
N ASN A 277 -3.57 2.44 17.72
CA ASN A 277 -3.62 2.99 19.06
C ASN A 277 -4.79 3.99 19.18
N PRO A 278 -5.89 3.70 19.89
CA PRO A 278 -7.01 4.64 19.97
C PRO A 278 -6.63 6.00 20.58
N ALA A 279 -5.49 6.11 21.28
CA ALA A 279 -4.99 7.35 21.87
C ALA A 279 -4.11 8.19 20.93
N TRP A 280 -3.82 7.75 19.69
CA TRP A 280 -2.99 8.54 18.76
C TRP A 280 -3.67 9.85 18.34
N PHE A 281 -5.00 9.83 18.27
CA PHE A 281 -5.81 10.99 17.94
C PHE A 281 -5.93 11.93 19.14
N ASP A 282 -5.60 13.21 18.93
CA ASP A 282 -5.86 14.30 19.86
C ASP A 282 -7.26 14.88 19.62
N PRO A 283 -8.25 14.59 20.49
CA PRO A 283 -9.63 15.06 20.33
C PRO A 283 -9.79 16.56 20.63
N LYS A 284 -8.76 17.24 21.14
CA LYS A 284 -8.80 18.68 21.42
C LYS A 284 -8.62 19.52 20.16
N LEU A 285 -8.14 18.92 19.07
CA LEU A 285 -8.00 19.59 17.79
C LEU A 285 -9.30 19.53 16.97
N PRO A 286 -9.52 20.52 16.08
CA PRO A 286 -10.55 20.40 15.05
C PRO A 286 -10.35 19.11 14.24
N ARG A 287 -11.44 18.42 13.91
CA ARG A 287 -11.40 17.17 13.11
C ARG A 287 -10.75 17.35 11.75
N SER A 288 -10.73 18.57 11.22
CA SER A 288 -10.09 18.91 9.96
C SER A 288 -8.57 19.01 10.04
N ALA A 289 -7.98 19.07 11.24
CA ALA A 289 -6.54 19.16 11.43
C ALA A 289 -5.85 17.86 10.99
N PHE A 290 -4.70 18.00 10.31
CA PHE A 290 -3.86 16.86 9.99
C PHE A 290 -2.99 16.51 11.19
N GLN A 291 -3.13 15.28 11.69
CA GLN A 291 -2.37 14.75 12.82
C GLN A 291 -1.44 13.60 12.40
N LEU A 292 -1.75 12.98 11.27
CA LEU A 292 -0.99 11.91 10.62
C LEU A 292 -0.97 12.17 9.11
N ALA A 293 0.18 12.00 8.48
CA ALA A 293 0.30 11.82 7.04
C ALA A 293 1.19 10.61 6.76
N THR A 294 0.70 9.69 5.93
CA THR A 294 1.48 8.58 5.40
C THR A 294 1.69 8.82 3.92
N ILE A 295 2.94 8.87 3.49
CA ILE A 295 3.30 9.02 2.08
C ILE A 295 3.95 7.71 1.62
N MET A 296 3.36 7.10 0.59
CA MET A 296 3.83 5.85 -0.01
C MET A 296 4.36 6.13 -1.41
N PHE A 297 5.49 5.52 -1.74
CA PHE A 297 6.19 5.68 -3.00
C PHE A 297 6.14 4.34 -3.74
N SER A 298 5.35 4.32 -4.80
CA SER A 298 5.25 3.19 -5.71
C SER A 298 6.04 3.51 -6.96
N TYR A 299 7.03 2.69 -7.28
CA TYR A 299 7.78 2.79 -8.52
C TYR A 299 7.98 1.41 -9.13
N SER A 300 7.92 1.37 -10.45
CA SER A 300 8.06 0.18 -11.27
C SER A 300 9.53 -0.17 -11.47
N GLY A 301 9.81 -1.48 -11.54
CA GLY A 301 11.16 -1.99 -11.72
C GLY A 301 12.03 -1.93 -10.47
N THR A 302 13.33 -2.12 -10.65
CA THR A 302 14.32 -2.00 -9.58
C THR A 302 15.10 -0.71 -9.79
N VAL A 303 14.81 0.30 -8.96
CA VAL A 303 15.75 1.43 -8.82
C VAL A 303 16.95 0.86 -8.06
N LYS A 304 18.12 0.96 -8.67
CA LYS A 304 19.36 0.50 -8.03
C LYS A 304 19.77 1.53 -6.99
N ASP A 305 19.77 1.16 -5.72
CA ASP A 305 20.09 2.08 -4.63
C ASP A 305 21.53 2.65 -4.73
N ASP A 306 22.45 1.90 -5.35
CA ASP A 306 23.86 2.29 -5.54
C ASP A 306 24.12 3.12 -6.82
N ALA A 307 23.17 3.12 -7.76
CA ALA A 307 23.26 3.86 -9.02
C ALA A 307 21.85 4.21 -9.53
N PRO A 308 21.09 5.06 -8.82
CA PRO A 308 19.71 5.32 -9.17
C PRO A 308 19.67 6.16 -10.45
N GLY A 309 18.77 5.80 -11.37
CA GLY A 309 18.69 6.39 -12.70
C GLY A 309 17.55 5.81 -13.52
N PRO A 310 17.43 6.15 -14.81
CA PRO A 310 16.42 5.56 -15.67
C PRO A 310 16.50 4.01 -15.65
N THR A 311 15.36 3.36 -15.83
CA THR A 311 15.29 1.89 -15.93
C THR A 311 16.10 1.39 -17.13
N GLU A 312 16.30 0.08 -17.23
CA GLU A 312 16.97 -0.54 -18.39
C GLU A 312 16.27 -0.22 -19.73
N PHE A 313 14.97 0.10 -19.70
CA PHE A 313 14.18 0.52 -20.86
C PHE A 313 14.21 2.03 -21.10
N GLY A 314 14.97 2.77 -20.27
CA GLY A 314 15.04 4.22 -20.32
C GLY A 314 13.87 4.93 -19.65
N ASP A 315 13.00 4.28 -18.89
CA ASP A 315 11.95 5.01 -18.17
C ASP A 315 12.54 5.76 -16.97
N ILE A 316 12.31 7.07 -16.90
CA ILE A 316 12.83 7.94 -15.82
C ILE A 316 11.84 8.12 -14.67
N ALA A 317 10.56 7.76 -14.83
CA ALA A 317 9.55 7.97 -13.80
C ALA A 317 9.85 7.26 -12.47
N PRO A 318 10.29 5.98 -12.44
CA PRO A 318 10.71 5.33 -11.20
C PRO A 318 11.77 6.11 -10.43
N TYR A 319 12.77 6.62 -11.16
CA TYR A 319 13.83 7.43 -10.57
C TYR A 319 13.31 8.78 -10.05
N ARG A 320 12.35 9.42 -10.73
CA ARG A 320 11.75 10.67 -10.22
C ARG A 320 10.91 10.44 -8.97
N VAL A 321 10.25 9.28 -8.83
CA VAL A 321 9.59 8.91 -7.56
C VAL A 321 10.63 8.72 -6.46
N TRP A 322 11.71 7.99 -6.75
CA TRP A 322 12.83 7.81 -5.82
C TRP A 322 13.44 9.15 -5.39
N GLN A 323 13.67 10.08 -6.32
CA GLN A 323 14.16 11.43 -6.00
C GLN A 323 13.16 12.21 -5.16
N ALA A 324 11.86 12.10 -5.44
CA ALA A 324 10.84 12.72 -4.60
C ALA A 324 10.90 12.21 -3.16
N LEU A 325 11.25 10.94 -2.93
CA LEU A 325 11.53 10.40 -1.59
C LEU A 325 12.80 11.01 -0.96
N HIS A 326 13.91 11.03 -1.70
CA HIS A 326 15.24 11.30 -1.13
C HIS A 326 15.65 12.78 -1.11
N GLU A 327 15.11 13.61 -2.00
CA GLU A 327 15.49 15.01 -2.18
C GLU A 327 14.48 15.98 -1.54
N SER A 328 13.33 15.50 -1.07
CA SER A 328 12.32 16.34 -0.42
C SER A 328 12.71 16.70 1.01
N ASP A 329 12.38 17.92 1.42
CA ASP A 329 12.43 18.38 2.81
C ASP A 329 11.18 17.89 3.56
N TRP A 330 11.28 16.70 4.14
CA TRP A 330 10.23 16.11 4.96
C TRP A 330 9.92 16.94 6.21
N GLY A 331 10.88 17.73 6.69
CA GLY A 331 10.68 18.68 7.78
C GLY A 331 9.70 19.78 7.37
N GLU A 332 9.91 20.43 6.23
CA GLU A 332 9.00 21.44 5.69
C GLU A 332 7.60 20.84 5.41
N ILE A 333 7.54 19.66 4.79
CA ILE A 333 6.26 18.98 4.49
C ILE A 333 5.52 18.61 5.78
N SER A 334 6.24 18.18 6.82
CA SER A 334 5.63 17.87 8.13
C SER A 334 4.95 19.08 8.75
N GLY A 335 5.33 20.30 8.37
CA GLY A 335 4.61 21.53 8.72
C GLY A 335 3.17 21.59 8.17
N ALA A 336 2.75 20.68 7.28
CA ALA A 336 1.34 20.50 6.92
C ALA A 336 0.50 19.92 8.07
N LEU A 337 1.13 19.15 8.96
CA LEU A 337 0.52 18.70 10.19
C LEU A 337 0.27 19.94 11.05
N THR A 338 -0.95 20.09 11.53
CA THR A 338 -1.39 21.37 12.10
C THR A 338 -0.67 21.64 13.43
N ASP A 339 0.31 22.53 13.41
CA ASP A 339 0.86 23.15 14.61
C ASP A 339 -0.15 24.14 15.20
N LYS A 340 -0.14 24.24 16.53
CA LYS A 340 -1.15 24.94 17.35
C LYS A 340 -1.38 26.38 16.93
#